data_AF-A0A646IJY6-F1
#
_entry.id   AF-A0A646IJY6-F1
#
_cell.length_a   1.000
_cell.length_b   1.000
_cell.length_c   1.000
_cell.angle_alpha   90.00
_cell.angle_beta   90.00
_cell.angle_gamma   90.00
#
_symmetry.space_group_name_H-M   'P 1'
#
loop_
_entity.id
_entity.type
_entity.pdbx_description
1 polymer ?
#
loop_
_entity_poly.entity_id
_entity_poly.type
_entity_poly.pdbx_seq_one_letter_code
_entity_poly.pdbx_strand_id
1 'polypeptide(L)'
;MLRGLLSFSSMTMVSRVLGLVRDQVITTTFGTNAVTDAFWVAFRIPNFLRRLFAEGSFSTAFVPVFTEVKETRSHAELRELMSRTAGTLGGVLMLVTALALIFAPQLAVAFSSGADT
;
A
#
# COMPACT_ATOMS: atom_id res chain seq x y z
N MET A 1 24.19 2.06 -14.38
CA MET A 1 22.97 1.26 -14.54
C MET A 1 22.98 -0.03 -13.71
N LEU A 2 23.97 -0.93 -13.86
CA LEU A 2 24.01 -2.22 -13.13
C LEU A 2 23.96 -2.09 -11.59
N ARG A 3 24.69 -1.12 -11.01
CA ARG A 3 24.68 -0.86 -9.55
C ARG A 3 23.30 -0.47 -9.00
N GLY A 4 22.57 0.38 -9.71
CA GLY A 4 21.21 0.79 -9.30
C GLY A 4 20.24 -0.39 -9.37
N LEU A 5 20.30 -1.15 -10.47
CA LEU A 5 19.46 -2.33 -10.68
C LEU A 5 19.70 -3.40 -9.60
N LEU A 6 20.96 -3.65 -9.26
CA LEU A 6 21.36 -4.55 -8.17
C LEU A 6 20.87 -4.05 -6.81
N SER A 7 20.94 -2.75 -6.54
CA SER A 7 20.46 -2.16 -5.28
C SER A 7 18.94 -2.27 -5.11
N PHE A 8 18.15 -2.00 -6.16
CA PHE A 8 16.69 -2.13 -6.08
C PHE A 8 16.27 -3.60 -5.95
N SER A 9 16.94 -4.49 -6.69
CA SER A 9 16.64 -5.91 -6.67
C SER A 9 17.00 -6.56 -5.33
N SER A 10 18.14 -6.19 -4.73
CA SER A 10 18.54 -6.67 -3.41
C SER A 10 17.58 -6.19 -2.32
N MET A 11 17.20 -4.91 -2.35
CA MET A 11 16.23 -4.36 -1.40
C MET A 11 14.88 -5.08 -1.50
N THR A 12 14.42 -5.36 -2.73
CA THR A 12 13.19 -6.11 -2.98
C THR A 12 13.28 -7.55 -2.48
N MET A 13 14.42 -8.22 -2.71
CA MET A 13 14.66 -9.58 -2.23
C MET A 13 14.63 -9.64 -0.70
N VAL A 14 15.31 -8.70 -0.03
CA VAL A 14 15.32 -8.60 1.43
C VAL A 14 13.90 -8.40 1.96
N SER A 15 13.11 -7.49 1.38
CA SER A 15 11.71 -7.30 1.79
C SER A 15 10.86 -8.56 1.62
N ARG A 16 11.07 -9.34 0.54
CA ARG A 16 10.37 -10.61 0.32
C ARG A 16 10.77 -11.67 1.34
N VAL A 17 12.06 -11.82 1.62
CA VAL A 17 12.56 -12.78 2.63
C VAL A 17 12.02 -12.41 4.01
N LEU A 18 12.05 -11.13 4.39
CA LEU A 18 11.47 -10.67 5.66
C LEU A 18 9.97 -10.92 5.73
N GLY A 19 9.23 -10.75 4.62
CA GLY A 19 7.83 -11.12 4.52
C GLY A 19 7.58 -12.61 4.75
N LEU A 20 8.40 -13.48 4.15
CA LEU A 20 8.31 -14.93 4.36
C LEU A 20 8.62 -15.33 5.80
N VAL A 21 9.64 -14.71 6.42
CA VAL A 21 10.00 -14.93 7.82
C VAL A 21 8.88 -14.48 8.76
N ARG A 22 8.18 -13.37 8.44
CA ARG A 22 6.98 -12.96 9.17
C ARG A 22 5.88 -14.03 9.08
N ASP A 23 5.63 -14.57 7.89
CA ASP A 23 4.51 -15.50 7.64
C ASP A 23 4.73 -16.86 8.33
N GLN A 24 5.85 -17.53 8.04
CA GLN A 24 6.85 -17.87 9.05
C GLN A 24 6.41 -18.00 10.51
N VAL A 25 6.87 -16.99 11.25
CA VAL A 25 6.68 -16.80 12.69
C VAL A 25 5.20 -16.76 13.07
N ILE A 26 4.34 -16.11 12.28
CA ILE A 26 2.89 -16.05 12.58
C ILE A 26 2.29 -17.45 12.58
N THR A 27 2.59 -18.25 11.55
CA THR A 27 2.06 -19.60 11.40
C THR A 27 2.57 -20.53 12.49
N THR A 28 3.86 -20.46 12.85
CA THR A 28 4.42 -21.33 13.89
C THR A 28 4.01 -20.94 15.31
N THR A 29 3.78 -19.65 15.57
CA THR A 29 3.44 -19.14 16.92
C THR A 29 1.94 -19.24 17.20
N PHE A 30 1.10 -18.92 16.21
CA PHE A 30 -0.35 -18.86 16.38
C PHE A 30 -1.08 -20.08 15.78
N GLY A 31 -0.45 -20.82 14.86
CA GLY A 31 -1.06 -21.96 14.18
C GLY A 31 -2.14 -21.58 13.17
N THR A 32 -2.68 -22.59 12.48
CA THR A 32 -3.81 -22.43 11.56
C THR A 32 -5.11 -22.55 12.34
N ASN A 33 -5.79 -21.43 12.56
CA ASN A 33 -7.07 -21.36 13.25
C ASN A 33 -7.89 -20.16 12.72
N ALA A 34 -9.17 -20.11 13.09
CA ALA A 34 -10.09 -19.08 12.62
C ALA A 34 -9.64 -17.63 12.95
N VAL A 35 -8.86 -17.42 14.02
CA VAL A 35 -8.32 -16.10 14.38
C VAL A 35 -7.18 -15.71 13.43
N THR A 36 -6.28 -16.64 13.13
CA THR A 36 -5.20 -16.42 12.16
C THR A 36 -5.76 -16.16 10.75
N ASP A 37 -6.82 -16.86 10.35
CA ASP A 37 -7.48 -16.64 9.07
C ASP A 37 -8.15 -15.27 8.99
N ALA A 38 -8.87 -14.87 10.05
CA ALA A 38 -9.46 -13.53 10.16
C ALA A 38 -8.39 -12.42 10.08
N PHE A 39 -7.22 -12.63 10.70
CA PHE A 39 -6.09 -11.71 10.60
C PHE A 39 -5.61 -11.55 9.16
N TRP A 40 -5.45 -12.65 8.41
CA TRP A 40 -5.02 -12.59 7.02
C TRP A 40 -6.05 -11.93 6.09
N VAL A 41 -7.34 -12.18 6.31
CA VAL A 41 -8.43 -11.49 5.60
C VAL A 41 -8.38 -9.99 5.88
N ALA A 42 -8.28 -9.59 7.16
CA ALA A 42 -8.18 -8.19 7.56
C ALA A 42 -6.95 -7.51 6.95
N PHE A 43 -5.80 -8.20 6.89
CA PHE A 43 -4.57 -7.67 6.30
C PHE A 43 -4.67 -7.49 4.77
N ARG A 44 -5.56 -8.21 4.09
CA ARG A 44 -5.74 -8.12 2.64
C ARG A 44 -6.38 -6.80 2.21
N ILE A 45 -7.30 -6.26 3.00
CA ILE A 45 -8.05 -5.01 2.70
C ILE A 45 -7.09 -3.82 2.46
N PRO A 46 -6.22 -3.42 3.42
CA PRO A 46 -5.31 -2.30 3.22
C PRO A 46 -4.28 -2.59 2.13
N ASN A 47 -3.84 -3.86 1.98
CA ASN A 47 -2.92 -4.22 0.91
C ASN A 47 -3.54 -4.08 -0.48
N PHE A 48 -4.81 -4.46 -0.65
CA PHE A 48 -5.53 -4.25 -1.90
C PHE A 48 -5.63 -2.76 -2.25
N LEU A 49 -6.00 -1.92 -1.28
CA LEU A 49 -6.07 -0.47 -1.47
C LEU A 49 -4.70 0.12 -1.83
N ARG A 50 -3.62 -0.30 -1.15
CA ARG A 50 -2.25 0.11 -1.47
C ARG A 50 -1.87 -0.27 -2.90
N ARG A 51 -2.21 -1.47 -3.36
CA ARG A 51 -1.96 -1.91 -4.74
C ARG A 51 -2.75 -1.08 -5.76
N LEU A 52 -4.01 -0.77 -5.46
CA LEU A 52 -4.90 -0.01 -6.34
C LEU A 52 -4.45 1.46 -6.50
N PHE A 53 -4.09 2.12 -5.40
CA PHE A 53 -3.82 3.56 -5.39
C PHE A 53 -2.33 3.92 -5.46
N ALA A 54 -1.41 3.10 -4.93
CA ALA A 54 -0.02 3.52 -4.72
C ALA A 54 1.00 2.81 -5.63
N GLU A 55 0.82 1.51 -5.91
CA GLU A 55 1.87 0.72 -6.60
C GLU A 55 2.06 1.11 -8.09
N GLY A 56 1.09 1.74 -8.74
CA GLY A 56 1.22 2.10 -10.16
C GLY A 56 0.52 3.38 -10.57
N SER A 57 -0.78 3.50 -10.28
CA SER A 57 -1.63 4.60 -10.76
C SER A 57 -1.17 5.99 -10.30
N PHE A 58 -0.82 6.13 -9.02
CA PHE A 58 -0.34 7.40 -8.49
C PHE A 58 1.03 7.77 -9.06
N SER A 59 2.01 6.86 -9.02
CA SER A 59 3.37 7.17 -9.47
C SER A 59 3.45 7.53 -10.95
N THR A 60 2.67 6.86 -11.81
CA THR A 60 2.65 7.15 -13.26
C THR A 60 2.03 8.52 -13.58
N ALA A 61 1.04 8.97 -12.80
CA ALA A 61 0.43 10.28 -12.98
C ALA A 61 1.20 11.42 -12.28
N PHE A 62 1.75 11.14 -11.10
CA PHE A 62 2.38 12.15 -10.24
C PHE A 62 3.81 12.48 -10.67
N VAL A 63 4.63 11.48 -11.03
CA VAL A 63 6.06 11.71 -11.34
C VAL A 63 6.27 12.64 -12.54
N PRO A 64 5.52 12.54 -13.65
CA PRO A 64 5.66 13.48 -14.77
C PRO A 64 5.34 14.92 -14.36
N VAL A 65 4.21 15.13 -13.67
CA VAL A 65 3.78 16.47 -13.20
C VAL A 65 4.76 17.06 -12.20
N PHE A 66 5.25 16.25 -11.26
CA PHE A 66 6.28 16.66 -10.32
C PHE A 66 7.57 17.10 -11.03
N THR A 67 8.00 16.33 -12.05
CA THR A 67 9.23 16.62 -12.79
C THR A 67 9.08 17.90 -13.60
N GLU A 68 7.96 18.08 -14.30
CA GLU A 68 7.65 19.28 -15.07
C GLU A 68 7.66 20.54 -14.19
N VAL A 69 6.97 20.50 -13.04
CA VAL A 69 6.91 21.64 -12.12
C VAL A 69 8.27 21.90 -11.48
N LYS A 70 9.05 20.86 -11.18
CA LYS A 70 10.40 21.01 -10.65
C LYS A 70 11.36 21.68 -11.64
N GLU A 71 11.21 21.43 -12.93
CA GLU A 71 12.11 21.97 -13.96
C GLU A 71 11.68 23.35 -14.47
N THR A 72 10.38 23.62 -14.53
CA THR A 72 9.84 24.83 -15.17
C THR A 72 9.38 25.92 -14.19
N ARG A 73 9.12 25.58 -12.92
CA ARG A 73 8.49 26.48 -11.94
C ARG A 73 9.38 26.76 -10.74
N SER A 74 8.95 27.74 -9.93
CA SER A 74 9.65 28.13 -8.71
C SER A 74 9.56 27.06 -7.62
N HIS A 75 10.51 27.07 -6.68
CA HIS A 75 10.47 26.21 -5.49
C HIS A 75 9.19 26.38 -4.65
N ALA A 76 8.59 27.58 -4.65
CA ALA A 76 7.34 27.85 -3.96
C ALA A 76 6.17 27.08 -4.59
N GLU A 77 6.05 27.13 -5.93
CA GLU A 77 5.03 26.38 -6.68
C GLU A 77 5.19 24.86 -6.51
N LEU A 78 6.44 24.36 -6.49
CA LEU A 78 6.70 22.94 -6.22
C LEU A 78 6.24 22.54 -4.80
N ARG A 79 6.53 23.37 -3.79
CA ARG A 79 6.09 23.11 -2.41
C ARG A 79 4.57 23.13 -2.29
N GLU A 80 3.91 24.03 -3.00
CA GLU A 80 2.45 24.11 -3.03
C GLU A 80 1.84 22.88 -3.71
N LEU A 81 2.38 22.43 -4.86
CA LEU A 81 1.97 21.18 -5.51
C LEU A 81 2.08 20.00 -4.56
N MET A 82 3.23 19.87 -3.87
CA MET A 82 3.47 18.80 -2.90
C MET A 82 2.47 18.85 -1.74
N SER A 83 2.22 20.04 -1.18
CA SER A 83 1.29 20.21 -0.08
C SER A 83 -0.16 19.89 -0.47
N ARG A 84 -0.59 20.34 -1.65
CA ARG A 84 -1.94 20.06 -2.17
C ARG A 84 -2.10 18.57 -2.49
N THR A 85 -1.09 17.95 -3.09
CA THR A 85 -1.13 16.50 -3.41
C THR A 85 -1.15 15.66 -2.14
N ALA A 86 -0.29 15.96 -1.17
CA ALA A 86 -0.27 15.24 0.11
C ALA A 86 -1.58 15.44 0.90
N GLY A 87 -2.12 16.65 0.95
CA GLY A 87 -3.38 16.95 1.62
C GLY A 87 -4.58 16.27 0.97
N THR A 88 -4.67 16.28 -0.35
CA THR A 88 -5.75 15.61 -1.09
C THR A 88 -5.66 14.10 -1.00
N LEU A 89 -4.49 13.51 -1.25
CA LEU A 89 -4.28 12.07 -1.11
C LEU A 89 -4.52 11.61 0.33
N GLY A 90 -4.01 12.34 1.32
CA GLY A 90 -4.23 12.07 2.74
C GLY A 90 -5.71 12.15 3.12
N GLY A 91 -6.42 13.18 2.64
CA GLY A 91 -7.87 13.32 2.86
C GLY A 91 -8.68 12.18 2.24
N VAL A 92 -8.36 11.79 1.00
CA VAL A 92 -9.00 10.64 0.33
C VAL A 92 -8.71 9.34 1.08
N LEU A 93 -7.46 9.09 1.47
CA LEU A 93 -7.10 7.89 2.23
C LEU A 93 -7.78 7.86 3.61
N MET A 94 -7.91 9.00 4.28
CA MET A 94 -8.62 9.11 5.56
C MET A 94 -10.11 8.80 5.38
N LEU A 95 -10.76 9.36 4.34
CA LEU A 95 -12.15 9.06 4.02
C LEU A 95 -12.34 7.56 3.72
N VAL A 96 -11.52 6.99 2.84
CA VAL A 96 -11.56 5.57 2.48
C VAL A 96 -11.36 4.69 3.72
N THR A 97 -10.45 5.05 4.61
CA THR A 97 -10.21 4.32 5.87
C THR A 97 -11.42 4.42 6.80
N ALA A 98 -12.00 5.62 6.96
CA ALA A 98 -13.19 5.81 7.78
C ALA A 98 -14.38 4.99 7.25
N LEU A 99 -14.60 5.01 5.93
CA LEU A 99 -15.62 4.17 5.29
C LEU A 99 -15.33 2.67 5.49
N ALA A 100 -14.08 2.25 5.36
CA ALA A 100 -13.70 0.85 5.57
C ALA A 100 -13.96 0.39 7.01
N LEU A 101 -13.78 1.26 8.00
CA LEU A 101 -14.12 0.96 9.40
C LEU A 101 -15.63 0.88 9.62
N ILE A 102 -16.42 1.78 9.02
CA ILE A 102 -17.88 1.77 9.11
C ILE A 102 -18.47 0.51 8.45
N PHE A 103 -17.95 0.15 7.28
CA PHE A 103 -18.39 -1.02 6.51
C PHE A 103 -17.55 -2.28 6.77
N ALA A 104 -16.85 -2.34 7.91
CA ALA A 104 -16.00 -3.46 8.27
C ALA A 104 -16.69 -4.84 8.18
N PRO A 105 -17.94 -5.05 8.66
CA PRO A 105 -18.57 -6.37 8.54
C PRO A 105 -18.90 -6.75 7.09
N GLN A 106 -19.33 -5.79 6.26
CA GLN A 106 -19.61 -6.03 4.84
C GLN A 106 -18.31 -6.33 4.07
N LEU A 107 -17.23 -5.59 4.38
CA LEU A 107 -15.92 -5.84 3.81
C LEU A 107 -15.34 -7.18 4.25
N ALA A 108 -15.55 -7.57 5.51
CA ALA A 108 -15.12 -8.88 5.99
C ALA A 108 -15.76 -10.01 5.18
N VAL A 109 -17.08 -9.96 4.94
CA VAL A 109 -17.78 -10.95 4.11
C VAL A 109 -17.31 -10.92 2.65
N ALA A 110 -17.15 -9.72 2.07
CA ALA A 110 -16.70 -9.58 0.68
C ALA A 110 -15.26 -10.09 0.46
N PHE A 111 -14.40 -9.99 1.48
CA PHE A 111 -13.02 -10.48 1.42
C PHE A 111 -12.87 -11.91 1.95
N SER A 112 -13.84 -12.44 2.71
CA SER A 112 -13.88 -13.83 3.19
C SER A 112 -14.50 -14.79 2.18
N SER A 113 -15.37 -14.35 1.26
CA SER A 113 -16.02 -15.22 0.26
C SER A 113 -15.07 -15.83 -0.78
N GLY A 114 -13.77 -15.55 -0.68
CA GLY A 114 -12.70 -16.25 -1.41
C GLY A 114 -11.87 -17.20 -0.54
N ALA A 115 -12.28 -17.46 0.71
CA ALA A 115 -11.65 -18.37 1.66
C ALA A 115 -12.48 -19.66 1.90
N ASP A 116 -13.68 -19.76 1.35
CA ASP A 116 -14.59 -20.91 1.49
C ASP A 116 -14.35 -22.04 0.45
N THR A 117 -13.13 -22.13 -0.12
CA THR A 117 -12.67 -23.25 -0.98
C THR A 117 -11.30 -23.71 -0.55
#